data_AF-A0A271LNU6-F1
#
_entry.id   AF-A0A271LNU6-F1
#
_cell.length_a   1.000
_cell.length_b   1.000
_cell.length_c   1.000
_cell.angle_alpha   90.00
_cell.angle_beta   90.00
_cell.angle_gamma   90.00
#
_symmetry.space_group_name_H-M   'P 1'
#
loop_
_entity.id
_entity.type
_entity.pdbx_description
1 polymer ?
#
loop_
_entity_poly.entity_id
_entity_poly.type
_entity_poly.pdbx_seq_one_letter_code
_entity_poly.pdbx_strand_id
1 'polypeptide(L)'
;MALLPQQAPANQVPKMDPRGAVLCIWMIYASIHAIGENCAPKQDRDFLDFLQSGIDRMNAFIIRNSDTTRAALDERQNQIRTRQAQRGTASCELEGESMALYNSLKSVDLSQSTANMDKLLEVDREPLLNPCL
;
A
#
# COMPACT_ATOMS: atom_id res chain seq x y z
N MET A 1 44.62 -4.63 -9.38
CA MET A 1 43.60 -5.44 -10.07
C MET A 1 42.35 -5.37 -9.20
N ALA A 2 41.45 -4.42 -9.48
CA ALA A 2 40.27 -4.18 -8.66
C ALA A 2 39.11 -5.01 -9.21
N LEU A 3 38.58 -5.92 -8.39
CA LEU A 3 37.33 -6.64 -8.65
C LEU A 3 36.18 -5.65 -8.42
N LEU A 4 35.62 -5.12 -9.50
CA LEU A 4 34.36 -4.39 -9.45
C LEU A 4 33.24 -5.36 -9.05
N PRO A 5 32.32 -4.98 -8.14
CA PRO A 5 31.17 -5.82 -7.79
C PRO A 5 30.27 -5.97 -9.02
N GLN A 6 29.94 -7.21 -9.35
CA GLN A 6 29.04 -7.55 -10.44
C GLN A 6 27.67 -6.92 -10.16
N GLN A 7 27.27 -5.97 -11.01
CA GLN A 7 25.91 -5.44 -11.02
C GLN A 7 24.96 -6.59 -11.39
N ALA A 8 23.87 -6.74 -10.62
CA ALA A 8 22.81 -7.69 -10.94
C ALA A 8 22.29 -7.46 -12.37
N PRO A 9 21.93 -8.51 -13.12
CA PRO A 9 21.61 -8.39 -14.54
C PRO A 9 20.35 -7.54 -14.74
N ALA A 10 20.50 -6.44 -15.49
CA ALA A 10 19.47 -5.44 -15.82
C ALA A 10 18.32 -5.96 -16.74
N ASN A 11 18.11 -7.27 -16.84
CA ASN A 11 17.25 -7.91 -17.86
C ASN A 11 16.13 -8.80 -17.31
N GLN A 12 15.78 -8.71 -16.02
CA GLN A 12 14.60 -9.42 -15.51
C GLN A 12 13.35 -8.58 -15.77
N VAL A 13 12.51 -9.03 -16.70
CA VAL A 13 11.14 -8.49 -16.86
C VAL A 13 10.45 -8.62 -15.51
N PRO A 14 9.89 -7.53 -14.94
CA PRO A 14 9.20 -7.61 -13.67
C PRO A 14 8.12 -8.69 -13.73
N LYS A 15 8.06 -9.54 -12.71
CA LYS A 15 6.99 -10.53 -12.63
C LYS A 15 5.66 -9.78 -12.56
N MET A 16 4.71 -10.19 -13.40
CA MET A 16 3.40 -9.57 -13.55
C MET A 16 2.33 -10.48 -12.98
N ASP A 17 1.36 -9.90 -12.28
CA ASP A 17 0.15 -10.58 -11.84
C ASP A 17 -1.08 -10.03 -12.58
N PRO A 18 -1.74 -10.81 -13.46
CA PRO A 18 -2.95 -10.37 -14.17
C PRO A 18 -4.15 -10.14 -13.24
N ARG A 19 -4.10 -10.60 -11.98
CA ARG A 19 -5.12 -10.36 -10.96
C ARG A 19 -4.85 -9.10 -10.12
N GLY A 20 -3.71 -8.46 -10.34
CA GLY A 20 -3.28 -7.28 -9.59
C GLY A 20 -2.25 -7.59 -8.51
N ALA A 21 -1.31 -6.66 -8.35
CA ALA A 21 -0.17 -6.75 -7.45
C ALA A 21 -0.55 -6.39 -5.99
N VAL A 22 -0.77 -7.42 -5.16
CA VAL A 22 -1.19 -7.25 -3.75
C VAL A 22 -0.23 -6.37 -2.95
N LEU A 23 1.09 -6.54 -3.13
CA LEU A 23 2.06 -5.75 -2.36
C LEU A 23 2.05 -4.28 -2.78
N CYS A 24 1.76 -3.96 -4.04
CA CYS A 24 1.62 -2.56 -4.44
C CYS A 24 0.35 -1.91 -3.87
N ILE A 25 -0.79 -2.60 -3.95
CA ILE A 25 -2.06 -2.10 -3.41
C ILE A 25 -1.96 -1.90 -1.90
N TRP A 26 -1.27 -2.81 -1.20
CA TRP A 26 -0.94 -2.66 0.21
C TRP A 26 -0.16 -1.38 0.51
N MET A 27 0.87 -1.07 -0.30
CA MET A 27 1.65 0.16 -0.14
C MET A 27 0.80 1.42 -0.34
N ILE A 28 -0.11 1.41 -1.33
CA ILE A 28 -1.03 2.51 -1.60
C ILE A 28 -1.97 2.72 -0.39
N TYR A 29 -2.61 1.65 0.08
CA TYR A 29 -3.53 1.71 1.22
C TYR A 29 -2.81 2.21 2.49
N ALA A 30 -1.63 1.67 2.80
CA ALA A 30 -0.85 2.11 3.95
C ALA A 30 -0.44 3.59 3.85
N SER A 31 -0.09 4.07 2.65
CA SER A 31 0.30 5.45 2.43
C SER A 31 -0.86 6.42 2.59
N ILE A 32 -2.05 6.05 2.10
CA ILE A 32 -3.26 6.88 2.17
C ILE A 32 -3.85 6.87 3.56
N HIS A 33 -3.82 5.73 4.24
CA HIS A 33 -4.20 5.65 5.64
C HIS A 33 -3.32 6.58 6.49
N ALA A 34 -2.00 6.58 6.25
CA ALA A 34 -1.09 7.50 6.93
C ALA A 34 -1.35 8.99 6.60
N ILE A 35 -1.77 9.34 5.38
CA ILE A 35 -2.18 10.70 5.03
C ILE A 35 -3.45 11.08 5.80
N GLY A 36 -4.46 10.22 5.79
CA GLY A 36 -5.74 10.49 6.44
C GLY A 36 -5.65 10.59 7.96
N GLU A 37 -4.86 9.74 8.60
CA GLU A 37 -4.55 9.84 10.03
C GLU A 37 -3.84 11.15 10.38
N ASN A 38 -3.01 11.69 9.47
CA ASN A 38 -2.32 12.97 9.69
C ASN A 38 -3.22 14.18 9.40
N CYS A 39 -4.03 14.13 8.34
CA CYS A 39 -4.72 15.30 7.80
C CYS A 39 -6.22 15.37 8.13
N ALA A 40 -6.88 14.24 8.39
CA ALA A 40 -8.33 14.16 8.62
C ALA A 40 -8.75 13.09 9.67
N PRO A 41 -8.06 12.92 10.81
CA PRO A 41 -8.21 11.75 11.70
C PRO A 41 -9.61 11.56 12.31
N LYS A 42 -10.45 12.59 12.32
CA LYS A 42 -11.82 12.54 12.86
C LYS A 42 -12.91 12.65 11.81
N GLN A 43 -12.60 13.19 10.62
CA GLN A 43 -13.60 13.55 9.63
C GLN A 43 -13.98 12.36 8.74
N ASP A 44 -13.00 11.52 8.41
CA ASP A 44 -13.16 10.44 7.44
C ASP A 44 -13.02 9.05 8.09
N ARG A 45 -13.50 8.89 9.34
CA ARG A 45 -13.30 7.67 10.15
C ARG A 45 -13.69 6.39 9.42
N ASP A 46 -14.85 6.35 8.77
CA ASP A 46 -15.33 5.15 8.06
C ASP A 46 -14.38 4.75 6.92
N PHE A 47 -13.79 5.73 6.23
CA PHE A 47 -12.80 5.48 5.17
C PHE A 47 -11.46 5.01 5.74
N LEU A 48 -11.02 5.57 6.87
CA LEU A 48 -9.80 5.12 7.54
C LEU A 48 -9.94 3.69 8.08
N ASP A 49 -11.08 3.37 8.68
CA ASP A 49 -11.40 2.03 9.17
C ASP A 49 -11.49 1.02 8.00
N PHE A 50 -12.04 1.44 6.85
CA PHE A 50 -12.01 0.65 5.61
C PHE A 50 -10.58 0.37 5.13
N LEU A 51 -9.72 1.40 5.07
CA LEU A 51 -8.32 1.24 4.66
C LEU A 51 -7.57 0.30 5.61
N GLN A 52 -7.74 0.47 6.93
CA GLN A 52 -7.13 -0.38 7.93
C GLN A 52 -7.57 -1.84 7.79
N SER A 53 -8.87 -2.09 7.58
CA SER A 53 -9.39 -3.44 7.31
C SER A 53 -8.76 -4.04 6.05
N GLY A 54 -8.66 -3.28 4.95
CA GLY A 54 -8.00 -3.71 3.73
C GLY A 54 -6.52 -4.05 3.95
N ILE A 55 -5.80 -3.22 4.71
CA ILE A 55 -4.40 -3.44 5.10
C ILE A 55 -4.26 -4.75 5.87
N ASP A 56 -5.13 -5.04 6.83
CA ASP A 56 -5.07 -6.25 7.65
C ASP A 56 -5.33 -7.52 6.84
N ARG A 57 -6.28 -7.45 5.91
CA ARG A 57 -6.57 -8.55 4.96
C ARG A 57 -5.39 -8.81 4.03
N MET A 58 -4.79 -7.76 3.48
CA MET A 58 -3.59 -7.88 2.66
C MET A 58 -2.37 -8.36 3.46
N ASN A 59 -2.22 -7.93 4.72
CA ASN A 59 -1.18 -8.44 5.61
C ASN A 59 -1.31 -9.96 5.80
N ALA A 60 -2.53 -10.46 6.05
CA ALA A 60 -2.78 -11.90 6.18
C ALA A 60 -2.47 -12.65 4.88
N PHE A 61 -2.79 -12.06 3.72
CA PHE A 61 -2.42 -12.60 2.42
C PHE A 61 -0.90 -12.68 2.23
N ILE A 62 -0.17 -11.58 2.48
CA ILE A 62 1.28 -11.49 2.27
C ILE A 62 2.02 -12.49 3.15
N ILE A 63 1.64 -12.63 4.41
CA ILE A 63 2.27 -13.59 5.35
C ILE A 63 2.02 -15.03 4.93
N ARG A 64 0.82 -15.36 4.44
CA ARG A 64 0.50 -16.71 3.96
C ARG A 64 1.27 -17.09 2.70
N ASN A 65 1.61 -16.11 1.86
CA ASN A 65 2.11 -16.33 0.50
C ASN A 65 3.56 -15.88 0.28
N SER A 66 4.30 -15.55 1.34
CA SER A 66 5.73 -15.18 1.26
C SER A 66 6.44 -15.45 2.58
N ASP A 67 7.77 -15.30 2.62
CA ASP A 67 8.58 -15.43 3.83
C ASP A 67 8.52 -14.18 4.75
N THR A 68 7.58 -13.26 4.48
CA THR A 68 7.40 -12.04 5.25
C THR A 68 6.70 -12.32 6.58
N THR A 69 7.05 -11.58 7.63
CA THR A 69 6.44 -11.70 8.96
C THR A 69 5.51 -10.52 9.27
N ARG A 70 4.62 -10.70 10.26
CA ARG A 70 3.80 -9.61 10.82
C ARG A 70 4.68 -8.43 11.26
N ALA A 71 5.75 -8.71 12.02
CA ALA A 71 6.66 -7.68 12.51
C ALA A 71 7.32 -6.87 11.39
N ALA A 72 7.69 -7.52 10.27
CA ALA A 72 8.26 -6.84 9.12
C ALA A 72 7.25 -5.90 8.44
N LEU A 73 5.98 -6.30 8.34
CA LEU A 73 4.91 -5.46 7.79
C LEU A 73 4.58 -4.29 8.72
N ASP A 74 4.49 -4.54 10.02
CA ASP A 74 4.21 -3.50 11.01
C ASP A 74 5.32 -2.43 11.04
N GLU A 75 6.59 -2.87 10.99
CA GLU A 75 7.74 -1.97 10.88
C GLU A 75 7.66 -1.13 9.60
N ARG A 76 7.30 -1.73 8.46
CA ARG A 76 7.16 -1.00 7.21
C ARG A 76 6.00 0.01 7.26
N GLN A 77 4.87 -0.32 7.87
CA GLN A 77 3.77 0.63 8.07
C GLN A 77 4.18 1.78 9.00
N ASN A 78 4.95 1.48 10.05
CA ASN A 78 5.49 2.49 10.95
C ASN A 78 6.44 3.46 10.22
N GLN A 79 7.28 2.95 9.33
CA GLN A 79 8.13 3.77 8.47
C GLN A 79 7.31 4.68 7.55
N ILE A 80 6.22 4.18 6.96
CA ILE A 80 5.31 4.98 6.13
C ILE A 80 4.68 6.11 6.96
N ARG A 81 4.11 5.79 8.13
CA ARG A 81 3.52 6.79 9.04
C ARG A 81 4.54 7.85 9.46
N THR A 82 5.75 7.43 9.83
CA THR A 82 6.83 8.34 10.23
C THR A 82 7.21 9.29 9.10
N ARG A 83 7.33 8.78 7.86
CA ARG A 83 7.62 9.62 6.68
C ARG A 83 6.52 10.63 6.41
N GLN A 84 5.25 10.24 6.56
CA GLN A 84 4.13 11.17 6.38
C GLN A 84 4.10 12.22 7.49
N ALA A 85 4.32 11.84 8.74
CA ALA A 85 4.42 12.78 9.86
C ALA A 85 5.57 13.79 9.66
N GLN A 86 6.71 13.36 9.12
CA GLN A 86 7.85 14.24 8.80
C GLN A 86 7.53 15.28 7.72
N ARG A 87 6.60 15.00 6.80
CA ARG A 87 6.11 16.00 5.83
C ARG A 87 5.25 17.07 6.49
N GLY A 88 4.73 16.81 7.69
CA GLY A 88 3.92 17.75 8.45
C GLY A 88 2.69 18.23 7.66
N THR A 89 2.38 19.52 7.77
CA THR A 89 1.21 20.13 7.14
C THR A 89 1.28 20.18 5.62
N ALA A 90 2.46 20.07 5.00
CA ALA A 90 2.61 20.07 3.54
C ALA A 90 1.86 18.88 2.89
N SER A 91 1.72 17.77 3.61
CA SER A 91 0.94 16.61 3.14
C SER A 91 -0.58 16.85 3.14
N CYS A 92 -1.04 17.89 3.82
CA CYS A 92 -2.46 18.23 4.01
C CYS A 92 -2.92 19.40 3.14
N GLU A 93 -2.05 19.95 2.28
CA GLU A 93 -2.42 20.95 1.30
C GLU A 93 -3.49 20.37 0.37
N LEU A 94 -4.66 21.03 0.29
CA LEU A 94 -5.83 20.51 -0.44
C LEU A 94 -5.55 20.24 -1.92
N GLU A 95 -4.71 21.07 -2.55
CA GLU A 95 -4.28 20.93 -3.95
C GLU A 95 -2.98 20.13 -4.10
N GLY A 96 -2.41 19.65 -2.99
CA GLY A 96 -1.19 18.84 -3.00
C GLY A 96 -1.45 17.42 -3.50
N GLU A 97 -0.43 16.82 -4.13
CA GLU A 97 -0.50 15.47 -4.71
C GLU A 97 -0.98 14.41 -3.70
N SER A 98 -0.57 14.54 -2.44
CA SER A 98 -0.97 13.61 -1.37
C SER A 98 -2.47 13.67 -1.09
N MET A 99 -3.05 14.88 -0.99
CA MET A 99 -4.49 15.04 -0.80
C MET A 99 -5.28 14.72 -2.07
N ALA A 100 -4.72 14.96 -3.26
CA ALA A 100 -5.35 14.55 -4.52
C ALA A 100 -5.51 13.02 -4.60
N LEU A 101 -4.46 12.27 -4.26
CA LEU A 101 -4.54 10.80 -4.19
C LEU A 101 -5.50 10.33 -3.09
N TYR A 102 -5.45 10.94 -1.92
CA TYR A 102 -6.35 10.63 -0.80
C TYR A 102 -7.83 10.85 -1.18
N ASN A 103 -8.15 12.00 -1.77
CA ASN A 103 -9.52 12.34 -2.16
C ASN A 103 -10.02 11.45 -3.32
N SER A 104 -9.16 11.13 -4.28
CA SER A 104 -9.48 10.18 -5.36
C SER A 104 -9.93 8.84 -4.79
N LEU A 105 -9.14 8.25 -3.88
CA LEU A 105 -9.51 6.96 -3.28
C LEU A 105 -10.61 7.06 -2.23
N LYS A 106 -10.84 8.22 -1.62
CA LYS A 106 -12.01 8.43 -0.76
C LYS A 106 -13.32 8.48 -1.54
N SER A 107 -13.28 8.96 -2.79
CA SER A 107 -14.48 9.15 -3.63
C SER A 107 -15.05 7.87 -4.23
N VAL A 108 -14.34 6.73 -4.10
CA VAL A 108 -14.78 5.45 -4.65
C VAL A 108 -15.86 4.80 -3.77
N ASP A 109 -16.71 3.98 -4.38
CA ASP A 109 -17.69 3.19 -3.65
C ASP A 109 -17.00 2.11 -2.80
N LEU A 110 -17.22 2.14 -1.48
CA LEU A 110 -16.60 1.21 -0.53
C LEU A 110 -17.09 -0.23 -0.68
N SER A 111 -18.35 -0.43 -1.09
CA SER A 111 -18.90 -1.77 -1.35
C SER A 111 -18.24 -2.38 -2.58
N GLN A 112 -18.11 -1.60 -3.67
CA GLN A 112 -17.37 -2.04 -4.86
C GLN A 112 -15.90 -2.30 -4.55
N SER A 113 -15.28 -1.46 -3.71
CA SER A 113 -13.89 -1.63 -3.30
C SER A 113 -13.70 -2.89 -2.45
N THR A 114 -14.67 -3.22 -1.59
CA THR A 114 -14.68 -4.47 -0.83
C THR A 114 -14.76 -5.68 -1.76
N ALA A 115 -15.67 -5.68 -2.74
CA ALA A 115 -15.77 -6.76 -3.73
C ALA A 115 -14.49 -6.92 -4.57
N ASN A 116 -13.85 -5.80 -4.93
CA ASN A 116 -12.57 -5.82 -5.64
C ASN A 116 -11.45 -6.41 -4.77
N MET A 117 -11.43 -6.09 -3.47
CA MET A 117 -10.49 -6.67 -2.51
C MET A 117 -10.72 -8.17 -2.33
N ASP A 118 -11.97 -8.63 -2.26
CA ASP A 118 -12.31 -10.06 -2.18
C ASP A 118 -11.73 -10.80 -3.39
N LYS A 119 -11.98 -10.28 -4.60
CA LYS A 119 -11.45 -10.84 -5.85
C LYS A 119 -9.92 -10.82 -5.91
N LEU A 120 -9.30 -9.74 -5.43
CA LEU A 120 -7.84 -9.60 -5.38
C LEU A 120 -7.23 -10.66 -4.46
N LEU A 121 -7.87 -11.01 -3.35
CA LEU A 121 -7.29 -11.88 -2.32
C LEU A 121 -7.77 -13.34 -2.38
N GLU A 122 -8.65 -13.67 -3.33
CA GLU A 122 -9.30 -14.97 -3.49
C GLU A 122 -8.32 -16.14 -3.72
N VAL A 123 -7.21 -15.89 -4.44
CA VAL A 123 -6.29 -16.95 -4.88
C VAL A 123 -4.90 -16.76 -4.27
N ASP A 124 -4.40 -17.79 -3.60
CA ASP A 124 -3.03 -17.86 -3.07
C ASP A 124 -2.00 -17.78 -4.18
N ARG A 125 -1.09 -16.80 -4.06
CA ARG A 125 -0.04 -16.49 -5.03
C ARG A 125 0.96 -15.52 -4.42
N GLU A 126 2.15 -15.48 -5.00
CA GLU A 126 3.23 -14.58 -4.57
C GLU A 126 2.74 -13.11 -4.57
N PRO A 127 2.94 -12.36 -3.46
CA PRO A 127 2.55 -10.96 -3.39
C PRO A 127 3.54 -10.08 -4.17
N LEU A 128 3.16 -9.68 -5.38
CA LEU A 128 4.02 -8.87 -6.26
C LEU A 128 3.83 -7.37 -6.07
N LEU A 129 4.83 -6.59 -6.51
CA LEU A 129 4.78 -5.13 -6.63
C LEU A 129 4.30 -4.64 -8.01
N ASN A 130 4.27 -5.51 -9.03
CA ASN A 130 3.91 -5.13 -10.41
C ASN A 130 2.92 -6.12 -11.05
N PRO A 131 2.04 -5.67 -11.96
CA PRO A 131 1.78 -4.26 -12.29
C PRO A 131 1.09 -3.54 -11.14
N CYS A 132 1.43 -2.26 -10.94
CA CYS A 132 0.71 -1.38 -10.05
C CYS A 132 -0.07 -0.38 -10.88
N LEU A 133 -1.41 -0.35 -10.71
CA LEU A 133 -2.36 0.46 -11.48
C LEU A 133 -2.11 0.43 -12.99
#